data_AF-A0AA35R2E4-F1
#
_entry.id   AF-A0AA35R2E4-F1
#
_cell.length_a   1.000
_cell.length_b   1.000
_cell.length_c   1.000
_cell.angle_alpha   90.00
_cell.angle_beta   90.00
_cell.angle_gamma   90.00
#
_symmetry.space_group_name_H-M   'P 1'
#
loop_
_entity.id
_entity.type
_entity.pdbx_description
1 polymer ?
#
loop_
_entity_poly.entity_id
_entity_poly.type
_entity_poly.pdbx_seq_one_letter_code
_entity_poly.pdbx_strand_id
1 'polypeptide(L)'
;MPWNTAALRLCCILSTLLWSSGNAIDCELRQTCSDCITIDLTCGWCADEGVRLDSRCRLNGMHTDCGNVFAPASEIVVPQEPPPATAISPETYNVSLRNTDTLSLPIDVTTVRNIPLDLYILFDVSQSMDEEISAIQGASAEIIARLQNITDDVQVGVGSYVDKATLPFSRRNLTQESGCIKPGGPCYNFRHYGRMTNSREELSVSVH
;
A
#
# COMPACT_ATOMS: atom_id res chain seq x y z
N MET A 1 -48.46 -26.64 35.84
CA MET A 1 -49.04 -25.64 34.92
C MET A 1 -48.08 -25.41 33.76
N PRO A 2 -48.27 -26.06 32.61
CA PRO A 2 -47.32 -26.02 31.48
C PRO A 2 -47.83 -25.06 30.40
N TRP A 3 -47.72 -23.75 30.59
CA TRP A 3 -48.24 -22.74 29.64
C TRP A 3 -47.15 -21.80 29.08
N ASN A 4 -45.86 -22.11 29.24
CA ASN A 4 -44.77 -21.19 28.85
C ASN A 4 -43.87 -21.66 27.69
N THR A 5 -43.90 -22.92 27.25
CA THR A 5 -42.99 -23.41 26.20
C THR A 5 -43.55 -23.28 24.78
N ALA A 6 -44.88 -23.30 24.62
CA ALA A 6 -45.54 -23.11 23.32
C ALA A 6 -45.47 -21.65 22.84
N ALA A 7 -45.61 -20.69 23.76
CA ALA A 7 -45.56 -19.26 23.44
C ALA A 7 -44.17 -18.79 22.99
N LEU A 8 -43.10 -19.29 23.60
CA LEU A 8 -41.72 -18.98 23.18
C LEU A 8 -41.39 -19.56 21.79
N ARG A 9 -41.88 -20.77 21.47
CA ARG A 9 -41.66 -21.37 20.14
C ARG A 9 -42.44 -20.66 19.04
N LEU A 10 -43.67 -20.20 19.32
CA LEU A 10 -44.43 -19.41 18.35
C LEU A 10 -43.76 -18.05 18.08
N CYS A 11 -43.19 -17.42 19.11
CA CYS A 11 -42.52 -16.12 18.99
C CYS A 11 -41.25 -16.20 18.12
N CYS A 12 -40.43 -17.26 18.26
CA CYS A 12 -39.24 -17.47 17.41
C CYS A 12 -39.57 -17.80 15.94
N ILE A 13 -40.73 -18.44 15.67
CA ILE A 13 -41.17 -18.71 14.30
C ILE A 13 -41.71 -17.44 13.64
N LEU A 14 -42.42 -16.59 14.40
CA LEU A 14 -42.88 -15.28 13.92
C LEU A 14 -41.74 -14.29 13.70
N SER A 15 -40.69 -14.30 14.52
CA SER A 15 -39.52 -13.42 14.32
C SER A 15 -38.63 -13.84 13.14
N THR A 16 -38.61 -15.13 12.77
CA THR A 16 -37.89 -15.62 11.56
C THR A 16 -38.65 -15.35 10.26
N LEU A 17 -39.98 -15.25 10.29
CA LEU A 17 -40.82 -14.87 9.14
C LEU A 17 -40.83 -13.36 8.85
N LEU A 18 -40.42 -12.52 9.80
CA LEU A 18 -40.41 -11.05 9.69
C LEU A 18 -39.05 -10.46 9.31
N TRP A 19 -38.01 -11.27 9.13
CA TRP A 19 -36.68 -10.85 8.71
C TRP A 19 -36.31 -11.39 7.32
N SER A 20 -37.07 -10.94 6.32
CA SER A 20 -36.57 -10.96 4.94
C SER A 20 -37.08 -9.74 4.17
N SER A 21 -36.88 -8.55 4.74
CA SER A 21 -36.96 -7.31 3.95
C SER A 21 -35.59 -7.06 3.33
N GLY A 22 -35.23 -7.86 2.32
CA GLY A 22 -34.32 -7.38 1.29
C GLY A 22 -35.05 -6.24 0.59
N ASN A 23 -34.44 -5.05 0.51
CA ASN A 23 -35.00 -3.96 -0.28
C ASN A 23 -35.10 -4.44 -1.73
N ALA A 24 -36.31 -4.71 -2.21
CA ALA A 24 -36.54 -5.01 -3.62
C ALA A 24 -36.27 -3.73 -4.41
N ILE A 25 -35.37 -3.81 -5.38
CA ILE A 25 -34.98 -2.66 -6.20
C ILE A 25 -35.99 -2.52 -7.33
N ASP A 26 -36.57 -1.33 -7.45
CA ASP A 26 -37.51 -0.98 -8.51
C ASP A 26 -36.79 -0.28 -9.66
N CYS A 27 -36.48 -1.04 -10.71
CA CYS A 27 -35.86 -0.53 -11.93
C CYS A 27 -36.80 0.40 -12.73
N GLU A 28 -38.12 0.22 -12.63
CA GLU A 28 -39.10 0.82 -13.55
C GLU A 28 -39.31 2.31 -13.30
N LEU A 29 -38.81 2.83 -12.18
CA LEU A 29 -38.81 4.26 -11.85
C LEU A 29 -37.89 5.09 -12.76
N ARG A 30 -37.00 4.46 -13.54
CA ARG A 30 -35.98 5.14 -14.35
C ARG A 30 -36.40 5.31 -15.80
N GLN A 31 -36.38 6.56 -16.25
CA GLN A 31 -36.82 6.97 -17.59
C GLN A 31 -35.67 7.10 -18.60
N THR A 32 -34.42 7.05 -18.16
CA THR A 32 -33.24 7.13 -19.02
C THR A 32 -32.36 5.88 -18.88
N CYS A 33 -31.65 5.51 -19.96
CA CYS A 33 -30.72 4.38 -19.95
C CYS A 33 -29.64 4.54 -18.88
N SER A 34 -29.07 5.74 -18.74
CA SER A 34 -28.03 6.03 -17.75
C SER A 34 -28.53 5.84 -16.32
N ASP A 35 -29.74 6.32 -16.00
CA ASP A 35 -30.29 6.14 -14.65
C ASP A 35 -30.64 4.68 -14.37
N CYS A 36 -31.05 3.94 -15.41
CA CYS A 36 -31.41 2.53 -15.32
C CYS A 36 -30.21 1.64 -14.96
N ILE A 37 -29.07 1.83 -15.64
CA ILE A 37 -27.89 0.97 -15.45
C ILE A 37 -27.10 1.29 -14.18
N THR A 38 -27.36 2.43 -13.55
CA THR A 38 -26.64 2.92 -12.36
C THR A 38 -27.35 2.65 -11.04
N ILE A 39 -28.63 2.24 -11.06
CA ILE A 39 -29.38 1.97 -9.82
C ILE A 39 -28.96 0.64 -9.19
N ASP A 40 -28.80 -0.40 -10.00
CA ASP A 40 -28.45 -1.75 -9.57
C ASP A 40 -28.00 -2.62 -10.76
N LEU A 41 -27.26 -3.69 -10.46
CA LEU A 41 -26.77 -4.67 -11.44
C LEU A 41 -27.88 -5.54 -12.05
N THR A 42 -28.97 -5.74 -11.32
CA THR A 42 -30.10 -6.57 -11.77
C THR A 42 -30.96 -5.88 -12.83
N CYS A 43 -30.83 -4.55 -13.00
CA CYS A 43 -31.57 -3.79 -14.01
C CYS A 43 -30.93 -3.87 -15.40
N GLY A 44 -31.75 -3.78 -16.44
CA GLY A 44 -31.34 -3.70 -17.85
C GLY A 44 -32.26 -2.78 -18.64
N TRP A 45 -31.73 -2.17 -19.69
CA TRP A 45 -32.44 -1.17 -20.51
C TRP A 45 -32.79 -1.73 -21.89
N CYS A 46 -34.05 -1.60 -22.31
CA CYS A 46 -34.46 -1.97 -23.67
C CYS A 46 -34.12 -0.87 -24.69
N ALA A 47 -33.21 -1.18 -25.62
CA ALA A 47 -32.72 -0.30 -26.66
C ALA A 47 -33.51 -0.38 -27.97
N ASP A 48 -34.51 -1.26 -28.09
CA ASP A 48 -35.29 -1.41 -29.31
C ASP A 48 -36.03 -0.12 -29.70
N GLU A 49 -35.94 0.21 -30.98
CA GLU A 49 -36.66 1.33 -31.59
C GLU A 49 -38.10 0.91 -31.94
N GLY A 50 -39.05 1.85 -31.82
CA GLY A 50 -40.45 1.64 -32.24
C GLY A 50 -41.32 0.79 -31.29
N VAL A 51 -40.75 0.17 -30.26
CA VAL A 51 -41.52 -0.57 -29.24
C VAL A 51 -42.12 0.38 -28.21
N ARG A 52 -43.44 0.25 -27.96
CA ARG A 52 -44.13 0.96 -26.87
C ARG A 52 -44.15 0.07 -25.64
N LEU A 53 -43.21 0.34 -24.73
CA LEU A 53 -43.14 -0.31 -23.42
C LEU A 53 -43.56 0.68 -22.34
N ASP A 54 -44.25 0.20 -21.31
CA ASP A 54 -44.62 1.03 -20.14
C ASP A 54 -43.38 1.53 -19.38
N SER A 55 -42.33 0.70 -19.31
CA SER A 55 -40.99 1.08 -18.87
C SER A 55 -39.95 0.38 -19.72
N ARG A 56 -38.92 1.13 -20.13
CA ARG A 56 -37.73 0.59 -20.83
C ARG A 56 -36.69 0.03 -19.85
N CYS A 57 -36.72 0.45 -18.59
CA CYS A 57 -35.86 -0.07 -17.55
C CYS A 57 -36.60 -1.14 -16.76
N ARG A 58 -36.12 -2.39 -16.80
CA ARG A 58 -36.70 -3.51 -16.06
C ARG A 58 -35.60 -4.40 -15.52
N LEU A 59 -35.96 -5.37 -14.68
CA LEU A 59 -35.05 -6.45 -14.32
C LEU A 59 -34.56 -7.16 -15.60
N ASN A 60 -33.26 -7.44 -15.67
CA ASN A 60 -32.60 -7.97 -16.87
C ASN A 60 -33.26 -9.27 -17.38
N GLY A 61 -33.79 -10.09 -16.48
CA GLY A 61 -34.53 -11.33 -16.82
C GLY A 61 -36.01 -11.15 -17.21
N MET A 62 -36.55 -9.93 -17.20
CA MET A 62 -37.98 -9.63 -17.46
C MET A 62 -38.24 -8.90 -18.79
N HIS A 63 -37.26 -8.90 -19.71
CA HIS A 63 -37.39 -8.31 -21.03
C HIS A 63 -37.94 -9.32 -22.05
N THR A 64 -39.22 -9.70 -21.95
CA THR A 64 -39.85 -10.66 -22.88
C THR A 64 -40.12 -10.08 -24.27
N ASP A 65 -40.35 -8.76 -24.32
CA ASP A 65 -40.81 -8.05 -25.53
C ASP A 65 -39.70 -7.15 -26.13
N CYS A 66 -38.44 -7.41 -25.78
CA CYS A 66 -37.28 -6.64 -26.23
C CYS A 66 -36.16 -7.56 -26.73
N GLY A 67 -35.70 -7.32 -27.96
CA GLY A 67 -34.59 -8.04 -28.57
C GLY A 67 -33.21 -7.50 -28.17
N ASN A 68 -33.08 -6.18 -27.99
CA ASN A 68 -31.81 -5.55 -27.63
C ASN A 68 -31.83 -4.99 -26.20
N VAL A 69 -31.40 -5.81 -25.24
CA VAL A 69 -31.27 -5.40 -23.84
C VAL A 69 -29.84 -4.95 -23.57
N PHE A 70 -29.66 -3.70 -23.13
CA PHE A 70 -28.40 -3.15 -22.67
C PHE A 70 -28.27 -3.32 -21.15
N ALA A 71 -27.39 -4.22 -20.75
CA ALA A 71 -27.01 -4.44 -19.36
C ALA A 71 -25.49 -4.68 -19.33
N PRO A 72 -24.67 -3.62 -19.21
CA PRO A 72 -23.23 -3.78 -19.21
C PRO A 72 -22.80 -4.62 -18.01
N ALA A 73 -21.81 -5.49 -18.20
CA ALA A 73 -21.18 -6.25 -17.13
C ALA A 73 -19.83 -5.59 -16.79
N SER A 74 -19.41 -5.72 -15.53
CA SER A 74 -18.05 -5.35 -15.17
C SER A 74 -17.07 -6.41 -15.65
N GLU A 75 -15.90 -5.96 -16.11
CA GLU A 75 -14.88 -6.81 -16.73
C GLU A 75 -13.49 -6.42 -16.22
N ILE A 76 -12.65 -7.43 -16.02
CA ILE A 76 -11.24 -7.28 -15.69
C ILE A 76 -10.44 -7.88 -16.85
N VAL A 77 -9.59 -7.07 -17.46
CA VAL A 77 -8.63 -7.50 -18.47
C VAL A 77 -7.23 -7.31 -17.91
N VAL A 78 -6.45 -8.39 -17.86
CA VAL A 78 -5.04 -8.36 -17.47
C VAL A 78 -4.19 -8.26 -18.75
N PRO A 79 -3.43 -7.17 -18.97
CA PRO A 79 -2.47 -7.09 -20.07
C PRO A 79 -1.44 -8.21 -19.98
N GLN A 80 -1.05 -8.81 -21.11
CA GLN A 80 -0.23 -10.03 -21.12
C GLN A 80 1.25 -9.78 -20.73
N GLU A 81 1.73 -10.72 -19.92
CA GLU A 81 3.06 -11.03 -19.37
C GLU A 81 3.83 -9.95 -18.57
N PRO A 82 3.92 -10.11 -17.24
CA PRO A 82 4.92 -9.40 -16.44
C PRO A 82 6.32 -9.95 -16.75
N PRO A 83 7.37 -9.11 -16.63
CA PRO A 83 8.74 -9.58 -16.77
C PRO A 83 9.08 -10.64 -15.70
N PRO A 84 10.01 -11.57 -15.97
CA PRO A 84 10.22 -12.80 -15.18
C PRO A 84 10.80 -12.62 -13.75
N ALA A 85 10.65 -11.45 -13.09
CA ALA A 85 11.24 -11.19 -11.78
C ALA A 85 10.53 -10.09 -10.96
N THR A 86 9.20 -9.95 -11.05
CA THR A 86 8.47 -8.94 -10.26
C THR A 86 7.98 -9.52 -8.95
N ALA A 87 8.14 -8.77 -7.86
CA ALA A 87 7.64 -9.16 -6.54
C ALA A 87 6.10 -9.09 -6.44
N ILE A 88 5.45 -8.42 -7.39
CA ILE A 88 4.01 -8.18 -7.43
C ILE A 88 3.50 -8.54 -8.83
N SER A 89 2.42 -9.31 -8.90
CA SER A 89 1.79 -9.70 -10.16
C SER A 89 0.25 -9.72 -10.04
N PRO A 90 -0.49 -9.28 -11.07
CA PRO A 90 -0.01 -8.49 -12.21
C PRO A 90 0.26 -7.04 -11.80
N GLU A 91 1.12 -6.34 -12.54
CA GLU A 91 1.43 -4.92 -12.26
C GLU A 91 0.32 -3.97 -12.72
N THR A 92 -0.54 -4.43 -13.62
CA THR A 92 -1.56 -3.58 -14.25
C THR A 92 -2.83 -4.37 -14.49
N TYR A 93 -3.96 -3.72 -14.22
CA TYR A 93 -5.30 -4.18 -14.58
C TYR A 93 -5.99 -3.12 -15.43
N ASN A 94 -6.64 -3.54 -16.51
CA ASN A 94 -7.64 -2.74 -17.20
C ASN A 94 -9.01 -3.16 -16.68
N VAL A 95 -9.69 -2.26 -15.97
CA VAL A 95 -10.98 -2.56 -15.33
C VAL A 95 -12.07 -1.71 -15.98
N SER A 96 -13.11 -2.38 -16.49
CA SER A 96 -14.37 -1.75 -16.84
C SER A 96 -15.36 -2.08 -15.71
N LEU A 97 -15.77 -1.07 -14.94
CA LEU A 97 -16.65 -1.27 -13.78
C LEU A 97 -18.01 -0.64 -14.03
N ARG A 98 -19.08 -1.41 -13.85
CA ARG A 98 -20.44 -0.89 -13.81
C ARG A 98 -20.70 -0.25 -12.45
N ASN A 99 -21.37 0.90 -12.44
CA ASN A 99 -21.80 1.53 -11.20
C ASN A 99 -22.63 0.54 -10.36
N THR A 100 -22.41 0.53 -9.04
CA THR A 100 -22.98 -0.45 -8.07
C THR A 100 -22.39 -1.86 -8.12
N ASP A 101 -21.48 -2.14 -9.05
CA ASP A 101 -20.75 -3.41 -9.06
C ASP A 101 -19.53 -3.40 -8.14
N THR A 102 -19.14 -4.59 -7.71
CA THR A 102 -17.92 -4.82 -6.95
C THR A 102 -17.10 -5.90 -7.61
N LEU A 103 -15.90 -5.55 -8.03
CA LEU A 103 -14.93 -6.48 -8.59
C LEU A 103 -13.80 -6.76 -7.58
N SER A 104 -13.35 -8.01 -7.52
CA SER A 104 -12.18 -8.41 -6.74
C SER A 104 -10.97 -8.54 -7.66
N LEU A 105 -9.88 -7.84 -7.32
CA LEU A 105 -8.63 -7.86 -8.08
C LEU A 105 -7.59 -8.72 -7.33
N PRO A 106 -7.28 -9.94 -7.79
CA PRO A 106 -6.39 -10.85 -7.09
C PRO A 106 -4.91 -10.49 -7.33
N ILE A 107 -4.25 -9.93 -6.33
CA ILE A 107 -2.83 -9.55 -6.43
C ILE A 107 -1.96 -10.61 -5.74
N ASP A 108 -1.01 -11.16 -6.47
CA ASP A 108 0.00 -12.07 -5.95
C ASP A 108 1.25 -11.30 -5.55
N VAL A 109 1.68 -11.46 -4.30
CA VAL A 109 2.91 -10.89 -3.77
C VAL A 109 3.89 -12.02 -3.45
N THR A 110 5.04 -12.00 -4.12
CA THR A 110 6.10 -13.00 -3.95
C THR A 110 7.41 -12.34 -3.54
N THR A 111 8.17 -13.01 -2.69
CA THR A 111 9.52 -12.55 -2.34
C THR A 111 10.48 -12.94 -3.45
N VAL A 112 11.03 -11.94 -4.13
CA VAL A 112 12.11 -12.16 -5.10
C VAL A 112 13.44 -12.37 -4.37
N ARG A 113 14.28 -13.23 -4.93
CA ARG A 113 15.67 -13.39 -4.45
C ARG A 113 16.52 -12.26 -5.03
N ASN A 114 17.60 -11.91 -4.33
CA ASN A 114 18.58 -10.93 -4.80
C ASN A 114 18.04 -9.51 -4.94
N ILE A 115 17.37 -9.01 -3.90
CA ILE A 115 16.85 -7.63 -3.87
C ILE A 115 18.04 -6.68 -3.62
N PRO A 116 18.18 -5.60 -4.41
CA PRO A 116 19.22 -4.60 -4.16
C PRO A 116 19.03 -3.94 -2.79
N LEU A 117 20.13 -3.76 -2.07
CA LEU A 117 20.14 -3.28 -0.70
C LEU A 117 21.00 -2.01 -0.56
N ASP A 118 20.36 -0.95 -0.08
CA ASP A 118 21.01 0.31 0.27
C ASP A 118 21.17 0.42 1.80
N LEU A 119 22.41 0.37 2.30
CA LEU A 119 22.72 0.53 3.72
C LEU A 119 23.39 1.88 3.99
N TYR A 120 22.76 2.76 4.77
CA TYR A 120 23.37 4.01 5.20
C TYR A 120 23.76 3.97 6.68
N ILE A 121 25.06 4.00 6.97
CA ILE A 121 25.57 3.96 8.34
C ILE A 121 25.82 5.38 8.83
N LEU A 122 25.13 5.75 9.90
CA LEU A 122 25.19 7.06 10.50
C LEU A 122 25.84 6.97 11.89
N PHE A 123 27.08 7.44 12.01
CA PHE A 123 27.85 7.36 13.25
C PHE A 123 27.61 8.57 14.14
N ASP A 124 27.38 8.33 15.42
CA ASP A 124 27.57 9.35 16.46
C ASP A 124 29.07 9.50 16.71
N VAL A 125 29.60 10.71 16.49
CA VAL A 125 31.02 11.03 16.66
C VAL A 125 31.26 11.95 17.84
N SER A 126 30.28 12.05 18.75
CA SER A 126 30.43 12.78 20.01
C SER A 126 31.54 12.20 20.87
N GLN A 127 32.02 13.00 21.83
CA GLN A 127 33.09 12.60 22.74
C GLN A 127 32.84 11.27 23.47
N SER A 128 31.58 10.94 23.82
CA SER A 128 31.27 9.67 24.49
C SER A 128 31.50 8.45 23.60
N MET A 129 31.56 8.63 22.28
CA MET A 129 31.74 7.56 21.31
C MET A 129 33.21 7.42 20.86
N ASP A 130 34.13 8.29 21.30
CA ASP A 130 35.52 8.32 20.80
C ASP A 130 36.24 6.98 20.99
N GLU A 131 35.98 6.28 22.09
CA GLU A 131 36.58 4.97 22.38
C GLU A 131 35.90 3.82 21.62
N GLU A 132 34.59 3.93 21.36
CA GLU A 132 33.78 2.84 20.78
C GLU A 132 33.69 2.89 19.26
N ILE A 133 33.90 4.06 18.65
CA ILE A 133 33.67 4.26 17.22
C ILE A 133 34.48 3.30 16.34
N SER A 134 35.70 2.97 16.75
CA SER A 134 36.57 2.02 16.04
C SER A 134 35.98 0.60 16.06
N ALA A 135 35.37 0.19 17.18
CA ALA A 135 34.69 -1.10 17.29
C ALA A 135 33.42 -1.14 16.43
N ILE A 136 32.63 -0.06 16.42
CA ILE A 136 31.41 0.05 15.60
C ILE A 136 31.74 0.05 14.10
N GLN A 137 32.83 0.70 13.69
CA GLN A 137 33.33 0.64 12.31
C GLN A 137 33.70 -0.79 11.91
N GLY A 138 34.38 -1.54 12.79
CA GLY A 138 34.69 -2.95 12.57
C GLY A 138 33.44 -3.83 12.43
N ALA A 139 32.47 -3.69 13.34
CA ALA A 139 31.21 -4.43 13.29
C ALA A 139 30.40 -4.10 12.02
N SER A 140 30.42 -2.82 11.61
CA SER A 140 29.78 -2.35 10.38
C SER A 140 30.38 -3.00 9.13
N ALA A 141 31.72 -3.11 9.06
CA ALA A 141 32.41 -3.81 7.98
C ALA A 141 32.01 -5.30 7.92
N GLU A 142 31.85 -5.95 9.08
CA GLU A 142 31.40 -7.35 9.14
C GLU A 142 29.94 -7.50 8.64
N ILE A 143 29.04 -6.60 9.04
CA ILE A 143 27.64 -6.60 8.56
C ILE A 143 27.60 -6.49 7.03
N ILE A 144 28.36 -5.56 6.45
CA ILE A 144 28.42 -5.36 5.00
C ILE A 144 28.92 -6.63 4.30
N ALA A 145 29.99 -7.26 4.82
CA ALA A 145 30.51 -8.50 4.26
C ALA A 145 29.50 -9.66 4.32
N ARG A 146 28.68 -9.73 5.37
CA ARG A 146 27.61 -10.73 5.50
C ARG A 146 26.45 -10.46 4.53
N LEU A 147 26.06 -9.19 4.35
CA LEU A 147 24.99 -8.80 3.44
C LEU A 147 25.34 -9.08 1.98
N GLN A 148 26.61 -8.89 1.59
CA GLN A 148 27.12 -9.23 0.25
C GLN A 148 27.09 -10.73 -0.07
N ASN A 149 26.96 -11.60 0.95
CA ASN A 149 26.72 -13.04 0.72
C ASN A 149 25.23 -13.39 0.56
N ILE A 150 24.33 -12.44 0.83
CA ILE A 150 22.87 -12.62 0.75
C ILE A 150 22.33 -12.02 -0.55
N THR A 151 22.86 -10.88 -0.97
CA THR A 151 22.47 -10.17 -2.21
C THR A 151 23.70 -9.62 -2.91
N ASP A 152 23.67 -9.64 -4.25
CA ASP A 152 24.77 -9.25 -5.14
C ASP A 152 24.87 -7.73 -5.33
N ASP A 153 23.80 -6.98 -5.01
CA ASP A 153 23.75 -5.52 -5.12
C ASP A 153 23.58 -4.92 -3.71
N VAL A 154 24.71 -4.65 -3.06
CA VAL A 154 24.77 -3.91 -1.80
C VAL A 154 25.50 -2.60 -2.04
N GLN A 155 24.82 -1.49 -1.82
CA GLN A 155 25.43 -0.17 -1.77
C GLN A 155 25.47 0.32 -0.33
N VAL A 156 26.56 0.98 0.03
CA VAL A 156 26.74 1.50 1.37
C VAL A 156 27.12 2.97 1.32
N GLY A 157 26.49 3.76 2.19
CA GLY A 157 26.83 5.17 2.41
C GLY A 157 27.20 5.40 3.86
N VAL A 158 28.02 6.42 4.11
CA VAL A 158 28.50 6.76 5.46
C VAL A 158 28.26 8.23 5.76
N GLY A 159 27.75 8.49 6.95
CA GLY A 159 27.64 9.82 7.52
C GLY A 159 27.93 9.83 9.01
N SER A 160 27.93 11.02 9.58
CA SER A 160 27.99 11.20 11.03
C SER A 160 27.14 12.35 11.51
N TYR A 161 26.90 12.37 12.81
CA TYR A 161 26.22 13.45 13.51
C TYR A 161 26.84 13.69 14.89
N VAL A 162 26.58 14.89 15.42
CA VAL A 162 26.79 15.21 16.84
C VAL A 162 25.60 16.02 17.35
N ASP A 163 25.63 17.34 17.19
CA ASP A 163 24.56 18.26 17.57
C ASP A 163 24.77 19.63 16.90
N LYS A 164 23.78 20.52 17.00
CA LYS A 164 23.81 21.88 16.45
C LYS A 164 24.96 22.69 17.05
N ALA A 165 25.70 23.41 16.18
CA ALA A 165 26.75 24.37 16.57
C ALA A 165 26.23 25.68 17.18
N THR A 166 25.06 25.63 17.81
CA THR A 166 24.37 26.77 18.41
C THR A 166 24.10 26.51 19.88
N LEU A 167 24.14 27.56 20.69
CA LEU A 167 23.64 27.48 22.07
C LEU A 167 22.14 27.10 22.08
N PRO A 168 21.67 26.35 23.10
CA PRO A 168 22.41 25.81 24.24
C PRO A 168 23.10 24.46 23.99
N PHE A 169 23.04 23.94 22.75
CA PHE A 169 23.50 22.59 22.38
C PHE A 169 25.03 22.46 22.28
N SER A 170 25.71 23.52 21.83
CA SER A 170 27.17 23.58 21.77
C SER A 170 27.72 24.72 22.62
N ARG A 171 28.87 24.53 23.28
CA ARG A 171 29.61 25.63 23.91
C ARG A 171 30.38 26.42 22.85
N ARG A 172 30.02 27.68 22.60
CA ARG A 172 30.88 28.61 21.85
C ARG A 172 31.76 29.38 22.82
N ASN A 173 33.05 29.06 22.88
CA ASN A 173 34.02 29.89 23.59
C ASN A 173 34.78 30.74 22.55
N LEU A 174 34.94 32.05 22.78
CA LEU A 174 35.69 32.94 21.90
C LEU A 174 37.20 32.62 21.89
N THR A 175 37.68 31.86 22.87
CA THR A 175 39.10 31.50 23.04
C THR A 175 39.40 30.01 22.88
N GLN A 176 38.38 29.15 22.73
CA GLN A 176 38.55 27.71 22.62
C GLN A 176 37.56 27.14 21.62
N GLU A 177 38.04 26.34 20.67
CA GLU A 177 37.17 25.65 19.72
C GLU A 177 36.14 24.81 20.48
N SER A 178 34.88 24.90 20.03
CA SER A 178 33.72 24.28 20.67
C SER A 178 33.86 22.76 20.65
N GLY A 179 34.37 22.13 21.72
CA GLY A 179 34.62 20.69 21.71
C GLY A 179 33.33 19.86 21.70
N CYS A 180 32.95 19.36 20.53
CA CYS A 180 31.85 18.41 20.36
C CYS A 180 32.35 17.00 20.05
N ILE A 181 33.14 16.85 18.97
CA ILE A 181 33.70 15.55 18.55
C ILE A 181 34.84 15.13 19.49
N LYS A 182 35.76 16.06 19.72
CA LYS A 182 36.86 15.96 20.68
C LYS A 182 36.98 17.28 21.42
N PRO A 183 37.73 17.37 22.53
CA PRO A 183 38.11 18.66 23.10
C PRO A 183 38.74 19.56 22.01
N GLY A 184 38.05 20.62 21.61
CA GLY A 184 38.45 21.51 20.50
C GLY A 184 37.97 21.11 19.09
N GLY A 185 37.34 19.95 18.88
CA GLY A 185 36.84 19.54 17.55
C GLY A 185 35.49 20.17 17.20
N PRO A 186 35.18 20.45 15.91
CA PRO A 186 34.01 21.22 15.50
C PRO A 186 32.67 20.55 15.87
N CYS A 187 31.64 21.35 16.10
CA CYS A 187 30.26 20.88 16.24
C CYS A 187 29.54 20.96 14.89
N TYR A 188 28.83 19.91 14.50
CA TYR A 188 27.91 19.93 13.37
C TYR A 188 26.73 19.00 13.62
N ASN A 189 25.60 19.34 13.01
CA ASN A 189 24.41 18.52 13.08
C ASN A 189 24.59 17.23 12.28
N PHE A 190 24.95 17.34 10.99
CA PHE A 190 25.12 16.19 10.12
C PHE A 190 26.25 16.43 9.10
N ARG A 191 27.00 15.38 8.80
CA ARG A 191 27.98 15.37 7.73
C ARG A 191 27.88 14.07 6.93
N HIS A 192 27.69 14.22 5.63
CA HIS A 192 27.78 13.13 4.66
C HIS A 192 29.23 12.95 4.22
N TYR A 193 29.74 11.72 4.28
CA TYR A 193 31.14 11.41 3.94
C TYR A 193 31.28 10.65 2.62
N GLY A 194 30.43 9.65 2.39
CA GLY A 194 30.52 8.78 1.22
C GLY A 194 29.15 8.62 0.56
N ARG A 195 29.09 8.87 -0.75
CA ARG A 195 27.93 8.52 -1.58
C ARG A 195 27.72 7.01 -1.51
N MET A 196 26.50 6.56 -1.78
CA MET A 196 26.19 5.14 -1.88
C MET A 196 27.12 4.50 -2.92
N THR A 197 27.89 3.50 -2.49
CA THR A 197 28.91 2.84 -3.30
C THR A 197 28.95 1.35 -2.97
N ASN A 198 29.28 0.53 -3.97
CA ASN A 198 29.51 -0.90 -3.79
C ASN A 198 30.99 -1.22 -3.50
N SER A 199 31.87 -0.20 -3.50
CA SER A 199 33.30 -0.36 -3.23
C SER A 199 33.58 -0.50 -1.74
N ARG A 200 34.21 -1.63 -1.35
CA ARG A 200 34.68 -1.86 0.04
C ARG A 200 35.74 -0.86 0.49
N GLU A 201 36.45 -0.24 -0.44
CA GLU A 201 37.59 0.65 -0.17
C GLU A 201 37.15 2.08 0.16
N GLU A 202 35.97 2.51 -0.31
CA GLU A 202 35.38 3.81 0.07
C GLU A 202 34.68 3.78 1.44
N LEU A 203 34.49 2.59 2.00
CA LEU A 203 33.91 2.40 3.35
C LEU A 203 34.94 2.53 4.47
N SER A 204 36.23 2.50 4.14
CA SER A 204 37.30 2.79 5.10
C SER A 204 37.52 4.30 5.31
N VAL A 205 36.56 5.15 4.90
CA VAL A 205 36.60 6.57 5.25
C VAL A 205 36.53 6.65 6.78
N SER A 206 37.70 6.86 7.39
CA SER A 206 37.81 7.14 8.81
C SER A 206 36.96 8.36 9.11
N VAL A 207 35.82 8.10 9.74
CA VAL A 207 35.00 9.10 10.39
C VAL A 207 35.85 9.60 11.57
N HIS A 208 36.58 10.71 11.38
CA HIS A 208 37.39 11.41 12.37
C HIS A 208 37.13 12.92 12.25
#